data_AF-A0A6N7KN09-F1
#
_entry.id   AF-A0A6N7KN09-F1
#
_cell.length_a   1.000
_cell.length_b   1.000
_cell.length_c   1.000
_cell.angle_alpha   90.00
_cell.angle_beta   90.00
_cell.angle_gamma   90.00
#
_symmetry.space_group_name_H-M   'P 1'
#
loop_
_entity.id
_entity.type
_entity.pdbx_description
1 polymer ?
#
loop_
_entity_poly.entity_id
_entity_poly.type
_entity_poly.pdbx_seq_one_letter_code
_entity_poly.pdbx_strand_id
1 'polypeptide(L)'
;MYPHKATEAQHRERRIRSFQPRRGRMTNAQAGALDRSWETYGIPIDGSPLDLRELFGELPVTLEIGFGMGETTAAMAAADPATGILAADVHTPGHGNLLGLLERDGSENVRLAAGDAVILLRDMLPDASLAGLRVYFADPWPKPKHHKRRLVQPSFLDLVLPRLAPGALVHCATDWEPYAEQMLAVLSASPELENLHPEGDGSGWLEPADHPDGSIPGYAPRPEWRPVTKFERAGIAKGHVVHDLLFRRR
;
A
#
# COMPACT_ATOMS: atom_id res chain seq x y z
N MET A 1 4.69 19.59 -13.81
CA MET A 1 6.11 19.47 -13.32
C MET A 1 6.19 18.58 -12.08
N TYR A 2 7.13 17.63 -12.04
CA TYR A 2 7.35 16.72 -10.91
C TYR A 2 7.80 17.45 -9.62
N PRO A 3 7.27 17.11 -8.43
CA PRO A 3 7.73 17.70 -7.17
C PRO A 3 9.09 17.13 -6.77
N HIS A 4 10.17 17.72 -7.28
CA HIS A 4 11.55 17.32 -6.95
C HIS A 4 11.92 17.50 -5.47
N LYS A 5 11.10 18.26 -4.72
CA LYS A 5 11.26 18.52 -3.28
C LYS A 5 9.96 18.20 -2.57
N ALA A 6 10.06 17.97 -1.26
CA ALA A 6 8.89 17.84 -0.41
C ALA A 6 8.04 19.12 -0.48
N THR A 7 6.72 18.97 -0.45
CA THR A 7 5.75 20.07 -0.46
C THR A 7 5.77 20.82 0.87
N GLU A 8 5.21 22.04 0.92
CA GLU A 8 5.16 22.78 2.17
C GLU A 8 4.38 22.06 3.27
N ALA A 9 3.29 21.38 2.89
CA ALA A 9 2.51 20.54 3.81
C ALA A 9 3.40 19.44 4.43
N GLN A 10 4.22 18.78 3.61
CA GLN A 10 5.19 17.79 4.08
C GLN A 10 6.31 18.38 4.96
N HIS A 11 6.68 19.64 4.75
CA HIS A 11 7.66 20.35 5.56
C HIS A 11 7.13 20.76 6.94
N ARG A 12 5.84 21.10 7.05
CA ARG A 12 5.20 21.48 8.31
C ARG A 12 4.92 20.29 9.24
N GLU A 13 4.96 19.07 8.71
CA GLU A 13 4.61 17.86 9.44
C GLU A 13 5.68 17.45 10.48
N ARG A 14 5.31 17.47 11.78
CA ARG A 14 6.17 17.14 12.93
C ARG A 14 5.77 15.81 13.60
N ARG A 15 5.35 14.81 12.83
CA ARG A 15 5.00 13.47 13.32
C ARG A 15 6.14 12.46 13.16
N ILE A 16 6.02 11.35 13.88
CA ILE A 16 6.84 10.15 13.64
C ILE A 16 6.44 9.56 12.29
N ARG A 17 7.39 9.51 11.36
CA ARG A 17 7.18 8.96 10.01
C ARG A 17 7.24 7.43 10.03
N SER A 18 6.35 6.82 9.24
CA SER A 18 6.28 5.37 9.08
C SER A 18 7.26 4.80 8.05
N PHE A 19 7.85 5.67 7.24
CA PHE A 19 8.82 5.35 6.21
C PHE A 19 10.17 5.99 6.51
N GLN A 20 11.22 5.38 5.96
CA GLN A 20 12.51 6.03 5.86
C GLN A 20 12.70 6.55 4.42
N PRO A 21 12.88 7.86 4.19
CA PRO A 21 13.15 8.39 2.85
C PRO A 21 14.42 7.75 2.28
N ARG A 22 14.26 6.84 1.32
CA ARG A 22 15.40 6.26 0.59
C ARG A 22 15.72 7.17 -0.58
N ARG A 23 16.71 8.04 -0.40
CA ARG A 23 17.32 8.81 -1.50
C ARG A 23 18.24 7.88 -2.28
N GLY A 24 17.67 7.18 -3.27
CA GLY A 24 18.44 6.40 -4.24
C GLY A 24 18.86 7.27 -5.43
N ARG A 25 19.98 6.92 -6.08
CA ARG A 25 20.32 7.54 -7.37
C ARG A 25 19.32 7.06 -8.41
N MET A 26 18.64 8.00 -9.05
CA MET A 26 17.75 7.68 -10.16
C MET A 26 18.56 7.30 -11.41
N THR A 27 18.05 6.35 -12.18
CA THR A 27 18.56 6.07 -13.53
C THR A 27 18.04 7.12 -14.52
N ASN A 28 18.71 7.28 -15.66
CA ASN A 28 18.24 8.18 -16.73
C ASN A 28 16.84 7.78 -17.23
N ALA A 29 16.54 6.48 -17.27
CA ALA A 29 15.22 5.98 -17.67
C ALA A 29 14.14 6.43 -16.69
N GLN A 30 14.38 6.30 -15.38
CA GLN A 30 13.44 6.75 -14.34
C GLN A 30 13.25 8.27 -14.35
N ALA A 31 14.33 9.03 -14.51
CA ALA A 31 14.25 10.49 -14.59
C ALA A 31 13.46 10.93 -15.83
N GLY A 32 13.77 10.36 -17.00
CA GLY A 32 13.06 10.66 -18.23
C GLY A 32 11.57 10.26 -18.18
N ALA A 33 11.22 9.17 -17.50
CA ALA A 33 9.82 8.79 -17.29
C ALA A 33 9.06 9.79 -16.41
N LEU A 34 9.70 10.33 -15.36
CA LEU A 34 9.10 11.44 -14.60
C LEU A 34 8.84 12.65 -15.49
N ASP A 35 9.82 13.05 -16.31
CA ASP A 35 9.68 14.24 -17.14
C ASP A 35 8.57 14.10 -18.20
N ARG A 36 8.44 12.92 -18.82
CA ARG A 36 7.45 12.68 -19.89
C ARG A 36 6.04 12.41 -19.37
N SER A 37 5.92 11.68 -18.28
CA SER A 37 4.68 10.99 -17.92
C SER A 37 4.03 11.55 -16.66
N TRP A 38 4.71 12.46 -15.94
CA TRP A 38 4.16 13.04 -14.71
C TRP A 38 2.84 13.80 -14.93
N GLU A 39 2.70 14.54 -16.03
CA GLU A 39 1.48 15.33 -16.28
C GLU A 39 0.26 14.45 -16.53
N THR A 40 0.45 13.24 -17.03
CA THR A 40 -0.62 12.28 -17.30
C THR A 40 -1.01 11.48 -16.06
N TYR A 41 -0.02 11.02 -15.28
CA TYR A 41 -0.25 10.05 -14.21
C TYR A 41 -0.06 10.60 -12.80
N GLY A 42 0.73 11.66 -12.66
CA GLY A 42 1.30 12.09 -11.39
C GLY A 42 0.47 13.15 -10.67
N ILE A 43 0.35 12.98 -9.36
CA ILE A 43 -0.33 13.89 -8.45
C ILE A 43 0.62 14.19 -7.29
N PRO A 44 0.92 15.46 -6.96
CA PRO A 44 1.66 15.76 -5.75
C PRO A 44 0.75 15.58 -4.52
N ILE A 45 1.26 14.97 -3.45
CA ILE A 45 0.58 15.00 -2.15
C ILE A 45 0.95 16.31 -1.45
N ASP A 46 0.09 17.32 -1.61
CA ASP A 46 0.29 18.69 -1.12
C ASP A 46 -0.76 19.17 -0.12
N GLY A 47 -1.80 18.35 0.14
CA GLY A 47 -2.89 18.68 1.05
C GLY A 47 -4.12 19.30 0.36
N SER A 48 -4.12 19.43 -0.97
CA SER A 48 -5.27 19.89 -1.74
C SER A 48 -6.27 18.75 -1.96
N PRO A 49 -7.59 18.96 -1.74
CA PRO A 49 -8.62 17.95 -2.03
C PRO A 49 -8.54 17.41 -3.46
N LEU A 50 -8.69 16.09 -3.60
CA LEU A 50 -8.74 15.39 -4.89
C LEU A 50 -10.18 15.07 -5.28
N ASP A 51 -10.45 15.15 -6.58
CA ASP A 51 -11.65 14.58 -7.18
C ASP A 51 -11.28 13.23 -7.83
N LEU A 52 -11.63 12.12 -7.16
CA LEU A 52 -11.35 10.79 -7.70
C LEU A 52 -12.16 10.47 -8.96
N ARG A 53 -13.33 11.10 -9.15
CA ARG A 53 -14.15 10.92 -10.34
C ARG A 53 -13.53 11.61 -11.55
N GLU A 54 -12.90 12.76 -11.36
CA GLU A 54 -12.10 13.39 -12.42
C GLU A 54 -10.91 12.50 -12.83
N LEU A 55 -10.27 11.86 -11.86
CA LEU A 55 -9.09 11.03 -12.09
C LEU A 55 -9.39 9.66 -12.71
N PHE A 56 -10.48 9.02 -12.29
CA PHE A 56 -10.78 7.60 -12.59
C PHE A 56 -12.17 7.36 -13.20
N GLY A 57 -12.99 8.41 -13.40
CA GLY A 57 -14.37 8.25 -13.84
C GLY A 57 -15.22 7.53 -12.81
N GLU A 58 -15.96 6.50 -13.24
CA GLU A 58 -16.83 5.68 -12.36
C GLU A 58 -16.12 4.43 -11.81
N LEU A 59 -14.81 4.27 -12.07
CA LEU A 59 -14.09 3.08 -11.59
C LEU A 59 -14.03 3.07 -10.05
N PRO A 60 -14.25 1.92 -9.39
CA PRO A 60 -13.95 1.77 -7.97
C PRO A 60 -12.45 2.00 -7.74
N VAL A 61 -12.11 2.85 -6.77
CA VAL A 61 -10.71 3.23 -6.52
C VAL A 61 -10.14 2.49 -5.32
N THR A 62 -9.03 1.78 -5.52
CA THR A 62 -8.20 1.21 -4.46
C THR A 62 -6.98 2.11 -4.22
N LEU A 63 -6.77 2.51 -2.97
CA LEU A 63 -5.54 3.17 -2.53
C LEU A 63 -4.48 2.10 -2.25
N GLU A 64 -3.32 2.19 -2.90
CA GLU A 64 -2.13 1.40 -2.54
C GLU A 64 -1.11 2.31 -1.86
N ILE A 65 -0.69 1.98 -0.63
CA ILE A 65 0.31 2.77 0.11
C ILE A 65 1.64 2.00 0.16
N GLY A 66 2.69 2.62 -0.35
CA GLY A 66 4.04 2.07 -0.35
C GLY A 66 4.31 1.11 -1.51
N PHE A 67 3.93 1.50 -2.74
CA PHE A 67 4.10 0.66 -3.93
C PHE A 67 5.58 0.33 -4.28
N GLY A 68 6.54 1.03 -3.67
CA GLY A 68 7.97 0.81 -3.86
C GLY A 68 8.39 1.07 -5.30
N MET A 69 8.76 0.01 -6.03
CA MET A 69 9.14 0.11 -7.44
C MET A 69 7.95 0.05 -8.40
N GLY A 70 6.74 -0.27 -7.92
CA GLY A 70 5.52 -0.26 -8.73
C GLY A 70 5.34 -1.45 -9.69
N GLU A 71 6.23 -2.44 -9.68
CA GLU A 71 6.11 -3.66 -10.51
C GLU A 71 4.80 -4.41 -10.23
N THR A 72 4.46 -4.59 -8.94
CA THR A 72 3.22 -5.23 -8.52
C THR A 72 2.00 -4.39 -8.90
N THR A 73 2.06 -3.08 -8.66
CA THR A 73 1.01 -2.11 -9.02
C THR A 73 0.69 -2.18 -10.51
N ALA A 74 1.70 -2.07 -11.38
CA ALA A 74 1.52 -2.10 -12.82
C ALA A 74 0.94 -3.44 -13.28
N ALA A 75 1.46 -4.57 -12.77
CA ALA A 75 0.96 -5.90 -13.11
C ALA A 75 -0.51 -6.10 -12.68
N MET A 76 -0.87 -5.67 -11.47
CA MET A 76 -2.25 -5.77 -10.97
C MET A 76 -3.19 -4.84 -11.73
N ALA A 77 -2.78 -3.62 -12.05
CA ALA A 77 -3.60 -2.68 -12.80
C ALA A 77 -3.86 -3.16 -14.23
N ALA A 78 -2.87 -3.77 -14.88
CA ALA A 78 -3.04 -4.38 -16.20
C ALA A 78 -3.94 -5.62 -16.18
N ALA A 79 -3.89 -6.40 -15.09
CA ALA A 79 -4.74 -7.58 -14.92
C ALA A 79 -6.20 -7.23 -14.56
N ASP A 80 -6.44 -6.07 -13.97
CA ASP A 80 -7.76 -5.59 -13.54
C ASP A 80 -8.00 -4.13 -13.98
N PRO A 81 -8.30 -3.90 -15.28
CA PRO A 81 -8.58 -2.57 -15.81
C PRO A 81 -9.89 -1.96 -15.28
N ALA A 82 -10.74 -2.76 -14.62
CA ALA A 82 -12.01 -2.32 -14.04
C ALA A 82 -11.84 -1.63 -12.68
N THR A 83 -10.64 -1.63 -12.10
CA THR A 83 -10.34 -0.98 -10.82
C THR A 83 -9.36 0.18 -11.03
N GLY A 84 -9.69 1.35 -10.51
CA GLY A 84 -8.77 2.47 -10.42
C GLY A 84 -7.76 2.28 -9.28
N ILE A 85 -6.48 2.54 -9.52
CA ILE A 85 -5.43 2.45 -8.50
C ILE A 85 -4.83 3.83 -8.24
N LEU A 86 -5.04 4.35 -7.03
CA LEU A 86 -4.29 5.49 -6.52
C LEU A 86 -3.06 4.96 -5.78
N ALA A 87 -1.91 4.98 -6.44
CA ALA A 87 -0.66 4.44 -5.92
C ALA A 87 0.15 5.54 -5.22
N ALA A 88 0.27 5.48 -3.89
CA ALA A 88 0.96 6.48 -3.08
C ALA A 88 2.33 5.99 -2.59
N ASP A 89 3.39 6.76 -2.82
CA ASP A 89 4.73 6.49 -2.28
C ASP A 89 5.56 7.78 -2.12
N VAL A 90 6.67 7.67 -1.38
CA VAL A 90 7.67 8.73 -1.16
C VAL A 90 8.99 8.46 -1.88
N HIS A 91 9.16 7.28 -2.46
CA HIS A 91 10.40 6.79 -3.06
C HIS A 91 10.54 7.26 -4.52
N THR A 92 11.22 8.40 -4.72
CA THR A 92 11.43 9.04 -6.03
C THR A 92 11.89 8.08 -7.15
N PRO A 93 12.89 7.19 -6.97
CA PRO A 93 13.26 6.21 -8.02
C PRO A 93 12.11 5.26 -8.38
N GLY A 94 11.32 4.87 -7.38
CA GLY A 94 10.11 4.08 -7.54
C GLY A 94 9.06 4.80 -8.36
N HIS A 95 8.91 6.11 -8.17
CA HIS A 95 7.96 6.90 -8.96
C HIS A 95 8.30 6.86 -10.45
N GLY A 96 9.56 7.15 -10.80
CA GLY A 96 10.01 7.08 -12.19
C GLY A 96 9.91 5.67 -12.79
N ASN A 97 10.11 4.62 -11.97
CA ASN A 97 9.94 3.25 -12.42
C ASN A 97 8.48 2.93 -12.74
N LEU A 98 7.56 3.23 -11.81
CA LEU A 98 6.13 3.00 -12.02
C LEU A 98 5.64 3.75 -13.26
N LEU A 99 5.98 5.03 -13.42
CA LEU A 99 5.58 5.78 -14.61
C LEU A 99 6.10 5.17 -15.92
N GLY A 100 7.34 4.67 -15.94
CA GLY A 100 7.87 3.97 -17.10
C GLY A 100 7.16 2.65 -17.39
N LEU A 101 6.69 1.94 -16.36
CA LEU A 101 5.87 0.73 -16.51
C LEU A 101 4.49 1.07 -17.08
N LEU A 102 3.81 2.08 -16.53
CA LEU A 102 2.49 2.52 -17.00
C LEU A 102 2.53 3.03 -18.44
N GLU A 103 3.57 3.80 -18.81
CA GLU A 103 3.81 4.27 -20.18
C GLU A 103 3.97 3.09 -21.15
N ARG A 104 4.74 2.07 -20.75
CA ARG A 104 4.98 0.87 -21.58
C ARG A 104 3.71 0.03 -21.73
N ASP A 105 2.95 -0.13 -20.65
CA ASP A 105 1.80 -1.04 -20.59
C ASP A 105 0.49 -0.35 -21.04
N GLY A 106 0.52 0.96 -21.29
CA GLY A 106 -0.64 1.74 -21.73
C GLY A 106 -1.74 1.81 -20.66
N SER A 107 -1.37 1.77 -19.37
CA SER A 107 -2.33 1.70 -18.27
C SER A 107 -3.09 3.01 -18.10
N GLU A 108 -4.42 2.99 -18.17
CA GLU A 108 -5.23 4.20 -18.00
C GLU A 108 -5.84 4.33 -16.60
N ASN A 109 -5.89 3.23 -15.85
CA ASN A 109 -6.55 3.08 -14.55
C ASN A 109 -5.62 3.31 -13.34
N VAL A 110 -4.44 3.91 -13.52
CA VAL A 110 -3.51 4.19 -12.41
C VAL A 110 -3.20 5.68 -12.33
N ARG A 111 -3.18 6.22 -11.10
CA ARG A 111 -2.58 7.52 -10.79
C ARG A 111 -1.56 7.38 -9.68
N LEU A 112 -0.43 8.03 -9.83
CA LEU A 112 0.67 8.02 -8.88
C LEU A 112 0.57 9.26 -7.99
N ALA A 113 0.39 9.08 -6.68
CA ALA A 113 0.40 10.14 -5.69
C ALA A 113 1.78 10.21 -5.00
N ALA A 114 2.59 11.24 -5.31
CA ALA A 114 3.94 11.39 -4.76
C ALA A 114 3.92 12.16 -3.44
N GLY A 115 4.21 11.47 -2.34
CA GLY A 115 4.41 12.07 -1.03
C GLY A 115 3.85 11.24 0.13
N ASP A 116 3.52 11.92 1.23
CA ASP A 116 3.20 11.23 2.48
C ASP A 116 1.71 10.83 2.51
N ALA A 117 1.42 9.52 2.45
CA ALA A 117 0.06 9.00 2.45
C ALA A 117 -0.80 9.46 3.66
N VAL A 118 -0.21 9.87 4.78
CA VAL A 118 -0.98 10.45 5.89
C VAL A 118 -1.58 11.81 5.52
N ILE A 119 -0.87 12.63 4.74
CA ILE A 119 -1.41 13.91 4.24
C ILE A 119 -2.53 13.62 3.23
N LEU A 120 -2.32 12.64 2.34
CA LEU A 120 -3.34 12.20 1.38
C LEU A 120 -4.64 11.79 2.09
N LEU A 121 -4.55 10.92 3.10
CA LEU A 121 -5.71 10.45 3.86
C LEU A 121 -6.37 11.56 4.68
N ARG A 122 -5.57 12.41 5.35
CA ARG A 122 -6.07 13.46 6.24
C ARG A 122 -6.76 14.58 5.46
N ASP A 123 -6.14 15.05 4.38
CA ASP A 123 -6.48 16.35 3.79
C ASP A 123 -7.07 16.25 2.38
N MET A 124 -6.76 15.17 1.65
CA MET A 124 -6.97 15.15 0.20
C MET A 124 -8.10 14.22 -0.25
N LEU A 125 -8.36 13.15 0.48
CA LEU A 125 -9.36 12.15 0.10
C LEU A 125 -10.72 12.42 0.75
N PRO A 126 -11.83 12.40 -0.04
CA PRO A 126 -13.18 12.49 0.51
C PRO A 126 -13.55 11.25 1.36
N ASP A 127 -14.54 11.42 2.24
CA ASP A 127 -15.14 10.30 2.97
C ASP A 127 -15.78 9.27 2.03
N ALA A 128 -15.74 8.00 2.42
CA ALA A 128 -16.34 6.86 1.73
C ALA A 128 -16.05 6.80 0.21
N SER A 129 -14.88 7.26 -0.21
CA SER A 129 -14.50 7.41 -1.62
C SER A 129 -13.65 6.25 -2.16
N LEU A 130 -13.07 5.44 -1.27
CA LEU A 130 -12.21 4.31 -1.63
C LEU A 130 -12.98 3.00 -1.55
N ALA A 131 -12.91 2.21 -2.62
CA ALA A 131 -13.40 0.83 -2.68
C ALA A 131 -12.40 -0.18 -2.11
N GLY A 132 -11.17 0.24 -1.81
CA GLY A 132 -10.20 -0.62 -1.14
C GLY A 132 -8.92 0.09 -0.67
N LEU A 133 -8.17 -0.63 0.15
CA LEU A 133 -6.84 -0.27 0.64
C LEU A 133 -5.90 -1.46 0.45
N ARG A 134 -4.70 -1.20 -0.09
CA ARG A 134 -3.60 -2.16 -0.16
C ARG A 134 -2.37 -1.63 0.57
N VAL A 135 -1.80 -2.45 1.44
CA VAL A 135 -0.54 -2.17 2.15
C VAL A 135 0.35 -3.40 2.09
N TYR A 136 1.24 -3.45 1.11
CA TYR A 136 2.12 -4.59 0.91
C TYR A 136 3.56 -4.28 1.33
N PHE A 137 4.13 -5.13 2.18
CA PHE A 137 5.53 -5.11 2.59
C PHE A 137 6.01 -3.74 3.12
N ALA A 138 5.12 -3.01 3.80
CA ALA A 138 5.46 -1.77 4.49
C ALA A 138 6.61 -2.02 5.48
N ASP A 139 7.49 -1.02 5.68
CA ASP A 139 8.68 -1.14 6.53
C ASP A 139 8.33 -1.76 7.91
N PRO A 140 8.86 -2.95 8.28
CA PRO A 140 8.42 -3.68 9.46
C PRO A 140 8.98 -3.16 10.78
N TRP A 141 10.01 -2.31 10.71
CA TRP A 141 10.70 -1.70 11.85
C TRP A 141 11.00 -2.72 12.97
N PRO A 142 11.90 -3.69 12.75
CA PRO A 142 12.05 -4.88 13.59
C PRO A 142 12.54 -4.61 15.03
N LYS A 143 13.05 -3.40 15.32
CA LYS A 143 13.53 -3.04 16.65
C LYS A 143 12.36 -2.51 17.49
N PRO A 144 12.11 -2.99 18.72
CA PRO A 144 10.98 -2.56 19.56
C PRO A 144 10.80 -1.05 19.68
N LYS A 145 11.89 -0.32 19.90
CA LYS A 145 11.89 1.16 19.98
C LYS A 145 11.39 1.88 18.71
N HIS A 146 11.28 1.18 17.59
CA HIS A 146 10.81 1.68 16.30
C HIS A 146 9.40 1.20 15.94
N HIS A 147 8.72 0.37 16.75
CA HIS A 147 7.38 -0.14 16.40
C HIS A 147 6.35 0.97 16.17
N LYS A 148 6.47 2.10 16.88
CA LYS A 148 5.68 3.32 16.63
C LYS A 148 5.83 3.94 15.23
N ARG A 149 6.76 3.44 14.42
CA ARG A 149 6.96 3.79 13.01
C ARG A 149 6.31 2.78 12.05
N ARG A 150 5.77 1.67 12.53
CA ARG A 150 4.96 0.80 11.67
C ARG A 150 3.76 1.59 11.15
N LEU A 151 3.39 1.38 9.89
CA LEU A 151 2.27 2.08 9.26
C LEU A 151 0.93 1.65 9.85
N VAL A 152 0.71 0.33 9.97
CA VAL A 152 -0.54 -0.23 10.49
C VAL A 152 -0.56 -0.08 12.01
N GLN A 153 -1.27 0.95 12.46
CA GLN A 153 -1.43 1.38 13.84
C GLN A 153 -2.88 1.85 14.04
N PRO A 154 -3.40 1.92 15.27
CA PRO A 154 -4.74 2.45 15.53
C PRO A 154 -4.96 3.84 14.93
N SER A 155 -3.98 4.75 15.08
CA SER A 155 -4.06 6.11 14.52
C SER A 155 -4.04 6.16 12.99
N PHE A 156 -3.54 5.12 12.32
CA PHE A 156 -3.67 4.98 10.87
C PHE A 156 -5.08 4.52 10.48
N LEU A 157 -5.69 3.62 11.27
CA LEU A 157 -7.08 3.22 11.06
C LEU A 157 -8.04 4.40 11.22
N ASP A 158 -7.82 5.26 12.21
CA ASP A 158 -8.61 6.49 12.42
C ASP A 158 -8.62 7.40 11.18
N LEU A 159 -7.57 7.37 10.37
CA LEU A 159 -7.46 8.16 9.14
C LEU A 159 -8.07 7.46 7.92
N VAL A 160 -7.94 6.14 7.80
CA VAL A 160 -8.34 5.42 6.58
C VAL A 160 -9.78 4.93 6.62
N LEU A 161 -10.30 4.53 7.78
CA LEU A 161 -11.67 4.01 7.89
C LEU A 161 -12.74 4.99 7.41
N PRO A 162 -12.66 6.31 7.68
CA PRO A 162 -13.61 7.29 7.14
C PRO A 162 -13.57 7.39 5.60
N ARG A 163 -12.43 7.08 4.99
CA ARG A 163 -12.24 7.18 3.53
C ARG A 163 -12.69 5.92 2.79
N LEU A 164 -12.83 4.80 3.49
CA LEU A 164 -13.28 3.53 2.93
C LEU A 164 -14.81 3.50 2.84
N ALA A 165 -15.33 3.19 1.66
CA ALA A 165 -16.75 2.91 1.46
C ALA A 165 -17.15 1.62 2.21
N PRO A 166 -18.43 1.47 2.62
CA PRO A 166 -18.94 0.18 3.07
C PRO A 166 -18.68 -0.91 2.03
N GLY A 167 -18.22 -2.07 2.48
CA GLY A 167 -17.81 -3.18 1.62
C GLY A 167 -16.38 -3.09 1.06
N ALA A 168 -15.66 -1.99 1.29
CA ALA A 168 -14.29 -1.84 0.78
C ALA A 168 -13.34 -2.92 1.32
N LEU A 169 -12.46 -3.42 0.44
CA LEU A 169 -11.47 -4.44 0.79
C LEU A 169 -10.20 -3.81 1.36
N VAL A 170 -9.79 -4.23 2.55
CA VAL A 170 -8.51 -3.90 3.16
C VAL A 170 -7.59 -5.12 3.07
N HIS A 171 -6.50 -4.99 2.30
CA HIS A 171 -5.55 -6.06 2.06
C HIS A 171 -4.14 -5.64 2.47
N CYS A 172 -3.66 -6.21 3.57
CA CYS A 172 -2.30 -6.04 4.04
C CYS A 172 -1.47 -7.29 3.77
N ALA A 173 -0.17 -7.13 3.47
CA ALA A 173 0.75 -8.26 3.35
C ALA A 173 2.12 -7.91 3.95
N THR A 174 2.77 -8.87 4.61
CA THR A 174 4.14 -8.70 5.14
C THR A 174 4.87 -10.03 5.26
N ASP A 175 6.19 -10.00 5.10
CA ASP A 175 7.11 -11.12 5.34
C ASP A 175 7.78 -11.05 6.72
N TRP A 176 7.27 -10.20 7.61
CA TRP A 176 7.78 -10.03 8.97
C TRP A 176 6.70 -10.38 9.99
N GLU A 177 6.82 -11.57 10.55
CA GLU A 177 5.85 -12.19 11.44
C GLU A 177 5.45 -11.32 12.66
N PRO A 178 6.36 -10.73 13.46
CA PRO A 178 5.97 -9.80 14.53
C PRO A 178 5.24 -8.53 14.07
N TYR A 179 5.26 -8.23 12.77
CA TYR A 179 4.46 -7.16 12.20
C TYR A 179 3.13 -7.70 11.68
N ALA A 180 3.08 -8.90 11.12
CA ALA A 180 1.83 -9.59 10.77
C ALA A 180 0.92 -9.71 12.00
N GLU A 181 1.45 -10.14 13.15
CA GLU A 181 0.73 -10.22 14.42
C GLU A 181 0.16 -8.86 14.85
N GLN A 182 0.97 -7.80 14.73
CA GLN A 182 0.53 -6.45 15.06
C GLN A 182 -0.56 -5.98 14.09
N MET A 183 -0.42 -6.24 12.78
CA MET A 183 -1.44 -5.89 11.79
C MET A 183 -2.75 -6.59 12.14
N LEU A 184 -2.71 -7.89 12.43
CA LEU A 184 -3.90 -8.67 12.80
C LEU A 184 -4.56 -8.11 14.06
N ALA A 185 -3.78 -7.82 15.11
CA ALA A 185 -4.29 -7.25 16.35
C ALA A 185 -4.93 -5.87 16.15
N VAL A 186 -4.29 -4.99 15.37
CA VAL A 186 -4.80 -3.63 15.10
C VAL A 186 -6.07 -3.69 14.25
N LEU A 187 -6.10 -4.49 13.19
CA LEU A 187 -7.26 -4.61 12.30
C LEU A 187 -8.45 -5.27 13.00
N SER A 188 -8.20 -6.34 13.77
CA SER A 188 -9.25 -7.08 14.49
C SER A 188 -9.84 -6.31 15.67
N ALA A 189 -9.12 -5.32 16.20
CA ALA A 189 -9.63 -4.46 17.27
C ALA A 189 -10.68 -3.44 16.79
N SER A 190 -10.77 -3.19 15.48
CA SER A 190 -11.76 -2.27 14.93
C SER A 190 -13.11 -2.97 14.68
N PRO A 191 -14.23 -2.51 15.28
CA PRO A 191 -15.55 -3.09 15.03
C PRO A 191 -16.10 -2.79 13.62
N GLU A 192 -15.46 -1.84 12.91
CA GLU A 192 -15.79 -1.40 11.55
C GLU A 192 -15.17 -2.31 10.48
N LEU A 193 -14.29 -3.23 10.88
CA LEU A 193 -13.65 -4.19 10.00
C LEU A 193 -14.14 -5.60 10.34
N GLU A 194 -14.33 -6.40 9.30
CA GLU A 194 -14.63 -7.83 9.38
C GLU A 194 -13.48 -8.61 8.78
N ASN A 195 -12.84 -9.49 9.56
CA ASN A 195 -11.84 -10.41 9.03
C ASN A 195 -12.53 -11.42 8.11
N LEU A 196 -12.05 -11.56 6.87
CA LEU A 196 -12.61 -12.49 5.90
C LEU A 196 -12.10 -13.93 6.07
N HIS A 197 -11.06 -14.13 6.88
CA HIS A 197 -10.44 -15.43 7.16
C HIS A 197 -10.26 -15.63 8.68
N PRO A 198 -11.33 -15.58 9.48
CA PRO A 198 -11.22 -15.69 10.93
C PRO A 198 -10.63 -17.04 11.38
N GLU A 199 -10.90 -18.13 10.66
CA GLU A 199 -10.43 -19.48 10.99
C GLU A 199 -8.99 -19.78 10.53
N GLY A 200 -8.36 -18.89 9.75
CA GLY A 200 -7.16 -19.25 8.95
C GLY A 200 -7.59 -19.84 7.61
N ASP A 201 -6.75 -20.03 6.59
CA ASP A 201 -5.58 -20.91 6.56
C ASP A 201 -4.61 -20.54 5.42
N GLY A 202 -4.18 -19.29 5.39
CA GLY A 202 -2.93 -18.91 4.72
C GLY A 202 -1.70 -19.40 5.49
N SER A 203 -1.54 -20.73 5.58
CA SER A 203 -0.73 -21.52 6.51
C SER A 203 0.75 -21.12 6.59
N GLY A 204 0.96 -19.94 7.18
CA GLY A 204 2.19 -19.15 7.13
C GLY A 204 3.27 -19.58 8.12
N TRP A 205 3.23 -20.81 8.61
CA TRP A 205 4.18 -21.33 9.58
C TRP A 205 4.66 -22.67 9.06
N LEU A 206 5.73 -22.64 8.28
CA LEU A 206 6.39 -23.83 7.76
C LEU A 206 7.11 -24.66 8.86
N GLU A 207 6.89 -24.36 10.13
CA GLU A 207 7.39 -25.13 11.28
C GLU A 207 6.19 -25.82 11.98
N PRO A 208 5.90 -27.08 11.63
CA PRO A 208 4.83 -27.88 12.24
C PRO A 208 4.95 -28.07 13.75
N ALA A 209 6.12 -27.75 14.34
CA ALA A 209 6.43 -27.98 15.74
C ALA A 209 5.66 -27.05 16.69
N ASP A 210 5.41 -25.81 16.28
CA ASP A 210 4.79 -24.79 17.14
C ASP A 210 3.27 -24.66 16.90
N HIS A 211 2.76 -25.20 15.77
CA HIS A 211 1.35 -25.16 15.38
C HIS A 211 0.87 -26.50 14.80
N PRO A 212 0.57 -27.51 15.65
CA PRO A 212 0.25 -28.87 15.22
C PRO A 212 -1.11 -29.01 14.51
N ASP A 213 -1.96 -27.99 14.55
CA ASP A 213 -3.25 -27.86 13.86
C ASP A 213 -3.15 -27.25 12.45
N GLY A 214 -1.97 -26.79 12.03
CA GLY A 214 -1.63 -26.46 10.64
C GLY A 214 -2.09 -25.10 10.11
N SER A 215 -3.11 -24.47 10.71
CA SER A 215 -3.61 -23.14 10.30
C SER A 215 -3.57 -22.15 11.46
N ILE A 216 -3.02 -20.96 11.23
CA ILE A 216 -3.14 -19.86 12.20
C ILE A 216 -4.38 -19.02 11.87
N PRO A 217 -5.30 -18.84 12.83
CA PRO A 217 -6.48 -17.99 12.67
C PRO A 217 -6.15 -16.57 12.21
N GLY A 218 -7.04 -16.00 11.41
CA GLY A 218 -7.01 -14.58 11.05
C GLY A 218 -6.13 -14.20 9.85
N TYR A 219 -5.35 -15.13 9.29
CA TYR A 219 -4.53 -14.91 8.09
C TYR A 219 -5.13 -15.60 6.86
N ALA A 220 -5.13 -14.89 5.74
CA ALA A 220 -5.66 -15.36 4.48
C ALA A 220 -4.59 -16.08 3.64
N PRO A 221 -4.95 -17.06 2.80
CA PRO A 221 -4.05 -17.53 1.74
C PRO A 221 -3.73 -16.38 0.79
N ARG A 222 -2.53 -16.40 0.17
CA ARG A 222 -2.19 -15.43 -0.88
C ARG A 222 -3.25 -15.54 -1.99
N PRO A 223 -4.02 -14.47 -2.27
CA PRO A 223 -4.99 -14.54 -3.34
C PRO A 223 -4.31 -14.68 -4.70
N GLU A 224 -4.94 -15.38 -5.64
CA GLU A 224 -4.38 -15.62 -6.98
C GLU A 224 -4.07 -14.31 -7.73
N TRP A 225 -4.89 -13.27 -7.49
CA TRP A 225 -4.72 -11.94 -8.09
C TRP A 225 -3.57 -11.13 -7.49
N ARG A 226 -2.98 -11.51 -6.35
CA ARG A 226 -1.81 -10.82 -5.80
C ARG A 226 -0.54 -11.45 -6.40
N PRO A 227 0.19 -10.78 -7.31
CA PRO A 227 1.39 -11.34 -7.89
C PRO A 227 2.44 -11.66 -6.82
N VAL A 228 3.26 -12.67 -7.08
CA VAL A 228 4.45 -12.93 -6.27
C VAL A 228 5.41 -11.76 -6.45
N THR A 229 5.64 -10.99 -5.38
CA THR A 229 6.45 -9.78 -5.46
C THR A 229 7.95 -10.12 -5.41
N LYS A 230 8.81 -9.16 -5.78
CA LYS A 230 10.25 -9.29 -5.59
C LYS A 230 10.62 -9.45 -4.10
N PHE A 231 9.87 -8.78 -3.21
CA PHE A 231 10.06 -8.88 -1.77
C PHE A 231 9.69 -10.27 -1.26
N GLU A 232 8.57 -10.83 -1.73
CA GLU A 232 8.15 -12.20 -1.43
C GLU A 232 9.19 -13.23 -1.91
N ARG A 233 9.70 -13.10 -3.15
CA ARG A 233 10.80 -13.97 -3.62
C ARG A 233 12.04 -13.87 -2.74
N ALA A 234 12.41 -12.65 -2.33
CA ALA A 234 13.59 -12.43 -1.48
C ALA A 234 13.39 -12.94 -0.04
N GLY A 235 12.17 -12.85 0.50
CA GLY A 235 11.79 -13.40 1.79
C GLY A 235 11.79 -14.93 1.76
N ILE A 236 11.14 -15.54 0.76
CA ILE A 236 11.12 -16.99 0.56
C ILE A 236 12.54 -17.55 0.41
N ALA A 237 13.43 -16.87 -0.33
CA ALA A 237 14.83 -17.27 -0.46
C ALA A 237 15.61 -17.24 0.88
N LYS A 238 15.09 -16.54 1.89
CA LYS A 238 15.62 -16.48 3.26
C LYS A 238 14.83 -17.37 4.24
N GLY A 239 13.87 -18.16 3.74
CA GLY A 239 12.99 -18.99 4.56
C GLY A 239 11.88 -18.23 5.29
N HIS A 240 11.64 -16.95 4.94
CA HIS A 240 10.53 -16.20 5.52
C HIS A 240 9.20 -16.65 4.93
N VAL A 241 8.15 -16.54 5.73
CA VAL A 241 6.78 -16.74 5.27
C VAL A 241 6.09 -15.39 5.09
N VAL A 242 5.25 -15.30 4.05
CA VAL A 242 4.44 -14.11 3.79
C VAL A 242 3.05 -14.31 4.38
N HIS A 243 2.59 -13.32 5.11
CA HIS A 243 1.26 -13.28 5.69
C HIS A 243 0.40 -12.28 4.94
N ASP A 244 -0.77 -12.72 4.51
CA ASP A 244 -1.82 -11.89 3.95
C ASP A 244 -2.95 -11.71 4.98
N LEU A 245 -3.45 -10.48 5.09
CA LEU A 245 -4.59 -10.13 5.94
C LEU A 245 -5.65 -9.48 5.06
N LEU A 246 -6.83 -10.10 4.97
CA LEU A 246 -7.96 -9.60 4.20
C LEU A 246 -9.11 -9.27 5.14
N PHE A 247 -9.48 -7.99 5.17
CA PHE A 247 -10.60 -7.46 5.94
C PHE A 247 -11.57 -6.73 5.02
N ARG A 248 -12.84 -6.68 5.40
CA ARG A 248 -13.86 -5.90 4.71
C ARG A 248 -14.38 -4.80 5.64
N ARG A 249 -14.50 -3.58 5.11
CA ARG A 249 -15.19 -2.48 5.78
C ARG A 249 -16.68 -2.84 5.90
N ARG A 250 -17.21 -2.83 7.12
CA ARG A 250 -18.65 -3.02 7.39
C ARG A 250 -19.46 -1.81 6.95
#